data_AF-A0A1S1CBB6-F1
#
_entry.id   AF-A0A1S1CBB6-F1
#
_cell.length_a   1.000
_cell.length_b   1.000
_cell.length_c   1.000
_cell.angle_alpha   90.00
_cell.angle_beta   90.00
_cell.angle_gamma   90.00
#
_symmetry.space_group_name_H-M   'P 1'
#
loop_
_entity.id
_entity.type
_entity.pdbx_description
1 polymer ?
#
loop_
_entity_poly.entity_id
_entity_poly.type
_entity_poly.pdbx_seq_one_letter_code
_entity_poly.pdbx_strand_id
1 'polypeptide(L)'
;MSNAFSELIERATVGEGLNREEIHTLLVDGEGQDFALIEAASVVRRNEFRNMIAIHTEDEALADALGTRSIAVDSYEVLDISRDIDSEELAATIERIAESSAIGVTVLLPENAVPMMLMRVLSILRLAAPAKVIHLSEGYEQSLRSLTSLAMHVVSAITITDDIEQWPMVNEVLKALRHGGIVISGTGGRDALAGYLRYLSDLGVDLMGHRDARGSACGSVDGGGCGCGSGGCGSHEEPAPSAGGCGCGSGGCGSSAEAPAESHGHSHGGGGCCGGHDEPKEEQGGCCGGHDEPEPVVEEAPAGGCGCGAGGCGSK
;
A
#
# COMPACT_ATOMS: atom_id res chain seq x y z
N MET A 1 -19.84 13.50 20.48
CA MET A 1 -18.66 14.26 20.04
C MET A 1 -18.55 15.48 20.92
N SER A 2 -17.36 15.87 21.36
CA SER A 2 -17.15 17.20 21.96
C SER A 2 -17.28 18.22 20.84
N ASN A 3 -18.25 19.15 20.94
CA ASN A 3 -18.51 20.12 19.87
C ASN A 3 -17.24 20.86 19.45
N ALA A 4 -16.39 21.23 20.41
CA ALA A 4 -15.10 21.89 20.17
C ALA A 4 -14.18 21.17 19.17
N PHE A 5 -14.06 19.83 19.21
CA PHE A 5 -13.17 19.12 18.28
C PHE A 5 -13.72 19.15 16.85
N SER A 6 -15.03 18.98 16.69
CA SER A 6 -15.69 19.07 15.38
C SER A 6 -15.67 20.49 14.82
N GLU A 7 -15.90 21.50 15.66
CA GLU A 7 -15.82 22.92 15.31
C GLU A 7 -14.40 23.32 14.87
N LEU A 8 -13.34 22.84 15.56
CA LEU A 8 -11.95 23.06 15.15
C LEU A 8 -11.63 22.43 13.79
N ILE A 9 -12.09 21.19 13.54
CA ILE A 9 -11.91 20.52 12.26
C ILE A 9 -12.65 21.25 11.13
N GLU A 10 -13.90 21.65 11.34
CA GLU A 10 -14.70 22.36 10.35
C GLU A 10 -14.04 23.70 9.98
N ARG A 11 -13.62 24.47 10.98
CA ARG A 11 -12.92 25.75 10.83
C ARG A 11 -11.61 25.60 10.04
N ALA A 12 -10.76 24.63 10.40
CA ALA A 12 -9.53 24.35 9.66
C ALA A 12 -9.79 23.86 8.22
N THR A 13 -10.88 23.13 7.99
CA THR A 13 -11.28 22.67 6.65
C THR A 13 -11.74 23.83 5.74
N VAL A 14 -12.27 24.91 6.33
CA VAL A 14 -12.63 26.16 5.64
C VAL A 14 -11.41 27.08 5.42
N GLY A 15 -10.23 26.72 5.94
CA GLY A 15 -8.97 27.45 5.76
C GLY A 15 -8.70 28.51 6.81
N GLU A 16 -9.47 28.55 7.90
CA GLU A 16 -9.11 29.32 9.09
C GLU A 16 -8.00 28.58 9.85
N GLY A 17 -6.83 29.22 9.98
CA GLY A 17 -5.64 28.61 10.60
C GLY A 17 -5.85 28.17 12.05
N LEU A 18 -5.10 27.14 12.43
CA LEU A 18 -5.02 26.63 13.80
C LEU A 18 -3.88 27.31 14.56
N ASN A 19 -4.14 27.76 15.78
CA ASN A 19 -3.10 28.23 16.70
C ASN A 19 -2.46 27.07 17.48
N ARG A 20 -1.36 27.33 18.18
CA ARG A 20 -0.61 26.37 18.99
C ARG A 20 -1.47 25.63 20.02
N GLU A 21 -2.34 26.32 20.76
CA GLU A 21 -3.21 25.70 21.76
C GLU A 21 -4.17 24.69 21.12
N GLU A 22 -4.75 25.04 19.97
CA GLU A 22 -5.64 24.17 19.21
C GLU A 22 -4.89 22.98 18.60
N ILE A 23 -3.69 23.20 18.06
CA ILE A 23 -2.80 22.13 17.58
C ILE A 23 -2.46 21.18 18.75
N HIS A 24 -2.16 21.70 19.93
CA HIS A 24 -1.88 20.89 21.12
C HIS A 24 -3.09 20.07 21.57
N THR A 25 -4.28 20.66 21.64
CA THR A 25 -5.53 19.92 21.92
C THR A 25 -5.80 18.87 20.84
N LEU A 26 -5.56 19.17 19.56
CA LEU A 26 -5.65 18.17 18.49
C LEU A 26 -4.58 17.07 18.60
N LEU A 27 -3.42 17.31 19.21
CA LEU A 27 -2.45 16.26 19.48
C LEU A 27 -2.90 15.35 20.63
N VAL A 28 -3.37 15.91 21.76
CA VAL A 28 -3.60 15.18 23.01
C VAL A 28 -5.05 14.68 23.21
N ASP A 29 -6.07 15.48 22.94
CA ASP A 29 -7.44 15.27 23.49
C ASP A 29 -8.40 14.49 22.57
N GLY A 30 -7.93 14.00 21.43
CA GLY A 30 -8.80 13.40 20.39
C GLY A 30 -8.69 11.89 20.26
N GLU A 31 -8.61 11.14 21.37
CA GLU A 31 -8.69 9.67 21.35
C GLU A 31 -9.92 9.20 20.56
N GLY A 32 -9.71 8.25 19.63
CA GLY A 32 -10.78 7.69 18.80
C GLY A 32 -11.30 8.60 17.68
N GLN A 33 -10.74 9.80 17.47
CA GLN A 33 -11.16 10.74 16.41
C GLN A 33 -10.19 10.85 15.23
N ASP A 34 -9.16 10.00 15.17
CA ASP A 34 -8.13 10.04 14.11
C ASP A 34 -8.72 9.95 12.69
N PHE A 35 -9.76 9.13 12.47
CA PHE A 35 -10.37 9.02 11.14
C PHE A 35 -11.06 10.30 10.67
N ALA A 36 -11.72 11.04 11.57
CA ALA A 36 -12.35 12.32 11.22
C ALA A 36 -11.28 13.38 10.88
N LEU A 37 -10.16 13.36 11.60
CA LEU A 37 -8.99 14.21 11.37
C LEU A 37 -8.31 13.90 10.02
N ILE A 38 -8.13 12.62 9.69
CA ILE A 38 -7.58 12.15 8.41
C ILE A 38 -8.53 12.49 7.26
N GLU A 39 -9.85 12.34 7.44
CA GLU A 39 -10.85 12.71 6.44
C GLU A 39 -10.81 14.22 6.13
N ALA A 40 -10.79 15.06 7.17
CA ALA A 40 -10.68 16.51 7.02
C ALA A 40 -9.38 16.94 6.32
N ALA A 41 -8.24 16.38 6.76
CA ALA A 41 -6.96 16.60 6.10
C ALA A 41 -6.98 16.17 4.62
N SER A 42 -7.67 15.07 4.30
CA SER A 42 -7.87 14.60 2.93
C SER A 42 -8.78 15.50 2.08
N VAL A 43 -9.78 16.15 2.69
CA VAL A 43 -10.56 17.21 2.02
C VAL A 43 -9.67 18.42 1.73
N VAL A 44 -8.94 18.93 2.72
CA VAL A 44 -8.03 20.08 2.57
C VAL A 44 -6.97 19.82 1.50
N ARG A 45 -6.28 18.67 1.55
CA ARG A 45 -5.32 18.28 0.51
C ARG A 45 -5.95 18.25 -0.89
N ARG A 46 -7.18 17.72 -1.03
CA ARG A 46 -7.87 17.67 -2.33
C ARG A 46 -8.30 19.05 -2.84
N ASN A 47 -8.59 20.00 -1.95
CA ASN A 47 -8.88 21.37 -2.37
C ASN A 47 -7.63 22.07 -2.93
N GLU A 48 -6.49 21.95 -2.24
CA GLU A 48 -5.24 22.61 -2.61
C GLU A 48 -4.48 21.89 -3.76
N PHE A 49 -4.27 20.57 -3.64
CA PHE A 49 -3.43 19.78 -4.54
C PHE A 49 -4.23 18.90 -5.52
N ARG A 50 -5.57 18.94 -5.48
CA ARG A 50 -6.44 18.04 -6.25
C ARG A 50 -6.08 16.58 -5.96
N ASN A 51 -6.15 15.71 -6.95
CA ASN A 51 -5.68 14.34 -6.84
C ASN A 51 -4.18 14.20 -7.20
N MET A 52 -3.38 15.26 -7.15
CA MET A 52 -1.97 15.20 -7.58
C MET A 52 -1.02 14.93 -6.41
N ILE A 53 0.06 14.18 -6.65
CA ILE A 53 1.18 14.00 -5.72
C ILE A 53 2.49 14.23 -6.48
N ALA A 54 3.53 14.75 -5.82
CA ALA A 54 4.89 14.78 -6.39
C ALA A 54 5.68 13.55 -5.95
N ILE A 55 6.61 13.10 -6.80
CA ILE A 55 7.60 12.07 -6.45
C ILE A 55 8.98 12.68 -6.64
N HIS A 56 9.79 12.59 -5.59
CA HIS A 56 11.20 12.95 -5.57
C HIS A 56 12.04 11.68 -5.59
N THR A 57 13.20 11.75 -6.23
CA THR A 57 14.24 10.72 -6.20
C THR A 57 15.56 11.37 -6.60
N GLU A 58 16.68 10.83 -6.14
CA GLU A 58 18.01 11.32 -6.48
C GLU A 58 18.50 10.77 -7.85
N ASP A 59 17.93 9.64 -8.32
CA ASP A 59 18.24 9.06 -9.62
C ASP A 59 17.49 9.77 -10.78
N GLU A 60 18.24 10.41 -11.67
CA GLU A 60 17.71 11.08 -12.88
C GLU A 60 17.05 10.11 -13.89
N ALA A 61 17.56 8.88 -14.03
CA ALA A 61 17.02 7.86 -14.92
C ALA A 61 15.70 7.29 -14.36
N LEU A 62 15.62 7.07 -13.05
CA LEU A 62 14.36 6.73 -12.38
C LEU A 62 13.34 7.88 -12.51
N ALA A 63 13.77 9.13 -12.34
CA ALA A 63 12.90 10.30 -12.54
C ALA A 63 12.34 10.39 -13.97
N ASP A 64 13.15 10.21 -15.02
CA ASP A 64 12.63 10.18 -16.40
C ASP A 64 11.75 8.95 -16.69
N ALA A 65 12.07 7.78 -16.11
CA ALA A 65 11.27 6.58 -16.24
C ALA A 65 9.86 6.76 -15.64
N LEU A 66 9.76 7.29 -14.42
CA LEU A 66 8.50 7.73 -13.81
C LEU A 66 7.85 8.89 -14.58
N GLY A 67 8.67 9.63 -15.31
CA GLY A 67 8.30 10.78 -16.12
C GLY A 67 8.11 12.06 -15.33
N THR A 68 8.66 12.12 -14.11
CA THR A 68 8.68 13.31 -13.26
C THR A 68 9.87 14.19 -13.64
N ARG A 69 10.22 15.14 -12.76
CA ARG A 69 11.51 15.83 -12.77
C ARG A 69 12.05 15.72 -11.36
N SER A 70 13.36 15.55 -11.20
CA SER A 70 13.97 15.78 -9.89
C SER A 70 13.73 17.24 -9.50
N ILE A 71 13.18 17.46 -8.31
CA ILE A 71 12.90 18.78 -7.74
C ILE A 71 13.72 18.85 -6.46
N ALA A 72 14.64 19.81 -6.40
CA ALA A 72 15.45 20.08 -5.21
C ALA A 72 14.56 20.34 -3.99
N VAL A 73 14.66 19.46 -2.99
CA VAL A 73 13.88 19.48 -1.75
C VAL A 73 14.39 20.56 -0.78
N ASP A 74 15.57 21.11 -1.05
CA ASP A 74 16.38 22.08 -0.30
C ASP A 74 15.64 23.37 0.13
N SER A 75 14.45 23.62 -0.42
CA SER A 75 13.59 24.76 -0.10
C SER A 75 12.49 24.47 0.93
N TYR A 76 12.39 23.22 1.41
CA TYR A 76 11.41 22.81 2.41
C TYR A 76 11.99 22.91 3.83
N GLU A 77 11.16 23.32 4.78
CA GLU A 77 11.50 23.19 6.19
C GLU A 77 11.47 21.73 6.64
N VAL A 78 12.16 21.42 7.73
CA VAL A 78 12.17 20.06 8.28
C VAL A 78 11.33 20.01 9.55
N LEU A 79 10.37 19.08 9.58
CA LEU A 79 9.70 18.64 10.80
C LEU A 79 10.28 17.28 11.18
N ASP A 80 11.25 17.28 12.10
CA ASP A 80 11.90 16.06 12.58
C ASP A 80 11.12 15.49 13.77
N ILE A 81 10.24 14.51 13.51
CA ILE A 81 9.58 13.70 14.54
C ILE A 81 10.20 12.31 14.67
N SER A 82 11.39 12.09 14.09
CA SER A 82 12.15 10.85 14.29
C SER A 82 12.75 10.75 15.71
N ARG A 83 12.83 11.90 16.40
CA ARG A 83 13.30 12.07 17.78
C ARG A 83 12.12 12.16 18.74
N ASP A 84 12.39 11.90 20.00
CA ASP A 84 11.43 12.16 21.08
C ASP A 84 11.22 13.68 21.20
N ILE A 85 9.99 14.12 20.96
CA ILE A 85 9.55 15.52 21.00
C ILE A 85 8.20 15.55 21.73
N ASP A 86 8.07 16.44 22.72
CA ASP A 86 6.82 16.54 23.47
C ASP A 86 5.70 17.22 22.65
N SER A 87 4.45 17.04 23.08
CA SER A 87 3.29 17.56 22.34
C SER A 87 3.25 19.09 22.28
N GLU A 88 3.83 19.79 23.25
CA GLU A 88 3.84 21.25 23.35
C GLU A 88 4.91 21.88 22.44
N GLU A 89 6.09 21.26 22.34
CA GLU A 89 7.15 21.61 21.38
C GLU A 89 6.74 21.24 19.94
N LEU A 90 6.11 20.08 19.75
CA LEU A 90 5.55 19.68 18.45
C LEU A 90 4.47 20.66 17.98
N ALA A 91 3.56 21.08 18.87
CA ALA A 91 2.53 22.07 18.54
C ALA A 91 3.13 23.42 18.13
N ALA A 92 4.11 23.92 18.90
CA ALA A 92 4.84 25.15 18.56
C ALA A 92 5.56 25.04 17.20
N THR A 93 6.14 23.87 16.91
CA THR A 93 6.86 23.63 15.66
C THR A 93 5.91 23.60 14.46
N ILE A 94 4.73 22.99 14.59
CA ILE A 94 3.71 22.96 13.54
C ILE A 94 3.15 24.37 13.27
N GLU A 95 2.84 25.16 14.30
CA GLU A 95 2.41 26.56 14.16
C GLU A 95 3.48 27.40 13.43
N ARG A 96 4.73 27.34 13.92
CA ARG A 96 5.88 28.05 13.33
C ARG A 96 6.10 27.67 11.86
N ILE A 97 5.89 26.40 11.50
CA ILE A 97 5.94 25.95 10.10
C ILE A 97 4.75 26.54 9.33
N ALA A 98 3.52 26.45 9.84
CA ALA A 98 2.32 26.96 9.17
C ALA A 98 2.42 28.46 8.82
N GLU A 99 2.89 29.29 9.75
CA GLU A 99 3.11 30.73 9.57
C GLU A 99 4.28 31.08 8.62
N SER A 100 5.17 30.13 8.33
CA SER A 100 6.40 30.40 7.59
C SER A 100 6.16 30.69 6.10
N SER A 101 7.11 31.37 5.45
CA SER A 101 7.09 31.58 4.01
C SER A 101 7.57 30.38 3.18
N ALA A 102 7.92 29.24 3.80
CA ALA A 102 8.39 28.06 3.08
C ALA A 102 7.27 27.43 2.22
N ILE A 103 7.63 26.91 1.05
CA ILE A 103 6.70 26.30 0.09
C ILE A 103 6.24 24.91 0.57
N GLY A 104 7.08 24.22 1.33
CA GLY A 104 6.83 22.87 1.80
C GLY A 104 7.55 22.54 3.09
N VAL A 105 7.27 21.33 3.58
CA VAL A 105 7.83 20.74 4.79
C VAL A 105 8.14 19.27 4.52
N THR A 106 9.39 18.88 4.74
CA THR A 106 9.83 17.48 4.80
C THR A 106 9.63 16.96 6.21
N VAL A 107 8.85 15.90 6.37
CA VAL A 107 8.58 15.25 7.65
C VAL A 107 9.47 14.01 7.77
N LEU A 108 10.34 13.98 8.77
CA LEU A 108 11.16 12.81 9.09
C LEU A 108 10.41 11.94 10.10
N LEU A 109 10.11 10.70 9.72
CA LEU A 109 9.34 9.78 10.55
C LEU A 109 10.26 8.84 11.35
N PRO A 110 9.88 8.44 12.58
CA PRO A 110 10.58 7.43 13.35
C PRO A 110 10.21 6.03 12.84
N GLU A 111 11.21 5.15 12.67
CA GLU A 111 11.01 3.75 12.25
C GLU A 111 10.04 2.98 13.16
N ASN A 112 10.05 3.27 14.45
CA ASN A 112 9.43 2.45 15.51
C ASN A 112 8.30 3.18 16.26
N ALA A 113 7.46 3.95 15.57
CA ALA A 113 6.23 4.51 16.13
C ALA A 113 4.96 3.70 15.77
N VAL A 114 3.87 4.04 16.47
CA VAL A 114 2.51 3.59 16.17
C VAL A 114 2.01 4.36 14.93
N PRO A 115 1.68 3.69 13.81
CA PRO A 115 1.33 4.37 12.55
C PRO A 115 0.16 5.36 12.67
N MET A 116 -0.83 5.08 13.54
CA MET A 116 -1.95 5.99 13.78
C MET A 116 -1.52 7.33 14.39
N MET A 117 -0.49 7.36 15.26
CA MET A 117 0.03 8.61 15.80
C MET A 117 0.72 9.44 14.71
N LEU A 118 1.44 8.79 13.79
CA LEU A 118 2.05 9.46 12.64
C LEU A 118 0.98 10.04 11.71
N MET A 119 -0.07 9.27 11.40
CA MET A 119 -1.21 9.75 10.62
C MET A 119 -1.92 10.94 11.27
N ARG A 120 -2.05 10.95 12.61
CA ARG A 120 -2.60 12.06 13.38
C ARG A 120 -1.76 13.33 13.21
N VAL A 121 -0.45 13.25 13.42
CA VAL A 121 0.47 14.39 13.24
C VAL A 121 0.46 14.91 11.80
N LEU A 122 0.53 14.03 10.79
CA LEU A 122 0.46 14.41 9.37
C LEU A 122 -0.87 15.10 9.02
N SER A 123 -1.98 14.67 9.62
CA SER A 123 -3.30 15.26 9.40
C SER A 123 -3.43 16.63 10.06
N ILE A 124 -2.90 16.82 11.28
CA ILE A 124 -2.85 18.13 11.95
C ILE A 124 -1.96 19.11 11.18
N LEU A 125 -0.79 18.66 10.72
CA LEU A 125 0.09 19.46 9.87
C LEU A 125 -0.61 19.91 8.58
N ARG A 126 -1.41 19.04 7.94
CA ARG A 126 -2.22 19.40 6.77
C ARG A 126 -3.30 20.43 7.09
N LEU A 127 -3.95 20.33 8.24
CA LEU A 127 -4.99 21.29 8.66
C LEU A 127 -4.38 22.65 9.05
N ALA A 128 -3.22 22.66 9.71
CA ALA A 128 -2.52 23.88 10.09
C ALA A 128 -1.84 24.59 8.89
N ALA A 129 -1.27 23.82 7.96
CA ALA A 129 -0.51 24.32 6.81
C ALA A 129 -1.14 23.86 5.47
N PRO A 130 -2.38 24.27 5.14
CA PRO A 130 -3.15 23.73 4.02
C PRO A 130 -2.41 23.81 2.68
N ALA A 131 -1.91 25.01 2.35
CA ALA A 131 -1.25 25.32 1.08
C ALA A 131 0.21 24.80 0.97
N LYS A 132 0.80 24.21 2.02
CA LYS A 132 2.19 23.74 1.97
C LYS A 132 2.30 22.34 1.37
N VAL A 133 3.38 22.10 0.62
CA VAL A 133 3.74 20.74 0.18
C VAL A 133 4.22 19.95 1.39
N ILE A 134 3.42 19.02 1.88
CA ILE A 134 3.88 18.02 2.88
C ILE A 134 4.59 16.91 2.12
N HIS A 135 5.86 16.73 2.42
CA HIS A 135 6.78 15.78 1.82
C HIS A 135 7.18 14.72 2.84
N LEU A 136 7.11 13.44 2.47
CA LEU A 136 7.69 12.33 3.25
C LEU A 136 9.06 11.97 2.66
N SER A 137 10.10 12.01 3.49
CA SER A 137 11.42 11.46 3.15
C SER A 137 11.36 9.93 3.01
N GLU A 138 12.42 9.34 2.45
CA GLU A 138 12.63 7.89 2.44
C GLU A 138 12.48 7.27 3.85
N GLY A 139 12.04 6.01 3.91
CA GLY A 139 11.77 5.29 5.17
C GLY A 139 10.33 5.43 5.70
N TYR A 140 9.48 6.20 5.01
CA TYR A 140 8.10 6.44 5.45
C TYR A 140 7.22 5.19 5.34
N GLU A 141 7.50 4.29 4.40
CA GLU A 141 6.77 3.03 4.22
C GLU A 141 6.96 2.08 5.41
N GLN A 142 8.17 2.00 5.96
CA GLN A 142 8.50 1.19 7.14
C GLN A 142 7.83 1.76 8.41
N SER A 143 7.72 3.09 8.48
CA SER A 143 7.09 3.81 9.59
C SER A 143 5.56 3.70 9.57
N LEU A 144 4.93 3.89 8.40
CA LEU A 144 3.47 3.90 8.22
C LEU A 144 2.86 2.52 7.95
N ARG A 145 3.64 1.57 7.42
CA ARG A 145 3.28 0.16 7.21
C ARG A 145 1.99 0.01 6.39
N SER A 146 0.90 -0.47 7.01
CA SER A 146 -0.40 -0.63 6.36
C SER A 146 -1.12 0.70 6.08
N LEU A 147 -0.71 1.81 6.72
CA LEU A 147 -1.33 3.13 6.53
C LEU A 147 -0.66 3.95 5.42
N THR A 148 0.39 3.45 4.77
CA THR A 148 1.10 4.15 3.67
C THR A 148 0.14 4.60 2.57
N SER A 149 -0.81 3.75 2.16
CA SER A 149 -1.84 4.10 1.17
C SER A 149 -2.77 5.24 1.66
N LEU A 150 -3.14 5.22 2.95
CA LEU A 150 -3.98 6.26 3.57
C LEU A 150 -3.24 7.59 3.67
N ALA A 151 -1.93 7.57 3.95
CA ALA A 151 -1.09 8.76 4.01
C ALA A 151 -1.04 9.52 2.68
N MET A 152 -1.15 8.84 1.53
CA MET A 152 -1.18 9.47 0.21
C MET A 152 -2.38 10.41 0.01
N HIS A 153 -3.45 10.22 0.78
CA HIS A 153 -4.59 11.12 0.83
C HIS A 153 -4.38 12.35 1.73
N VAL A 154 -3.27 12.44 2.47
CA VAL A 154 -2.92 13.59 3.34
C VAL A 154 -1.70 14.35 2.82
N VAL A 155 -0.67 13.66 2.34
CA VAL A 155 0.60 14.27 1.90
C VAL A 155 0.57 14.71 0.43
N SER A 156 1.43 15.68 0.07
CA SER A 156 1.52 16.23 -1.29
C SER A 156 2.71 15.67 -2.08
N ALA A 157 3.72 15.13 -1.41
CA ALA A 157 4.94 14.64 -2.03
C ALA A 157 5.55 13.45 -1.24
N ILE A 158 6.30 12.60 -1.93
CA ILE A 158 7.08 11.48 -1.35
C ILE A 158 8.44 11.36 -2.03
N THR A 159 9.47 10.94 -1.29
CA THR A 159 10.69 10.38 -1.88
C THR A 159 10.46 8.91 -2.26
N ILE A 160 11.01 8.47 -3.38
CA ILE A 160 11.13 7.06 -3.76
C ILE A 160 12.61 6.73 -3.93
N THR A 161 13.03 5.64 -3.29
CA THR A 161 14.39 5.08 -3.35
C THR A 161 14.69 4.50 -4.73
N ASP A 162 15.94 4.63 -5.16
CA ASP A 162 16.53 3.95 -6.31
C ASP A 162 17.13 2.57 -5.95
N ASP A 163 17.16 2.22 -4.65
CA ASP A 163 17.60 0.91 -4.18
C ASP A 163 16.81 -0.23 -4.83
N ILE A 164 17.51 -0.96 -5.69
CA ILE A 164 16.98 -2.07 -6.47
C ILE A 164 16.51 -3.23 -5.59
N GLU A 165 17.02 -3.40 -4.36
CA GLU A 165 16.53 -4.44 -3.44
C GLU A 165 15.14 -4.09 -2.88
N GLN A 166 14.85 -2.80 -2.74
CA GLN A 166 13.57 -2.27 -2.25
C GLN A 166 12.51 -2.10 -3.35
N TRP A 167 12.79 -2.49 -4.59
CA TRP A 167 11.85 -2.38 -5.72
C TRP A 167 10.42 -2.89 -5.47
N PRO A 168 10.19 -3.97 -4.68
CA PRO A 168 8.84 -4.44 -4.36
C PRO A 168 8.00 -3.40 -3.62
N MET A 169 8.62 -2.66 -2.70
CA MET A 169 7.95 -1.63 -1.89
C MET A 169 7.49 -0.48 -2.79
N VAL A 170 8.40 0.03 -3.61
CA VAL A 170 8.15 1.09 -4.59
C VAL A 170 7.03 0.70 -5.57
N ASN A 171 7.06 -0.53 -6.08
CA ASN A 171 6.02 -1.09 -6.95
C ASN A 171 4.63 -1.07 -6.29
N GLU A 172 4.54 -1.41 -5.00
CA GLU A 172 3.28 -1.36 -4.25
C GLU A 172 2.81 0.07 -3.97
N VAL A 173 3.71 1.03 -3.71
CA VAL A 173 3.39 2.46 -3.59
C VAL A 173 2.80 2.99 -4.90
N LEU A 174 3.47 2.74 -6.04
CA LEU A 174 3.00 3.18 -7.36
C LEU A 174 1.65 2.54 -7.74
N LYS A 175 1.42 1.27 -7.38
CA LYS A 175 0.10 0.62 -7.50
C LYS A 175 -0.94 1.29 -6.60
N ALA A 176 -0.61 1.60 -5.34
CA ALA A 176 -1.54 2.24 -4.40
C ALA A 176 -1.97 3.62 -4.91
N LEU A 177 -1.02 4.43 -5.40
CA LEU A 177 -1.31 5.72 -6.05
C LEU A 177 -2.27 5.55 -7.23
N ARG A 178 -1.97 4.60 -8.14
CA ARG A 178 -2.82 4.30 -9.30
C ARG A 178 -4.23 3.86 -8.91
N HIS A 179 -4.36 2.93 -7.95
CA HIS A 179 -5.66 2.43 -7.48
C HIS A 179 -6.46 3.49 -6.70
N GLY A 180 -5.78 4.35 -5.95
CA GLY A 180 -6.39 5.49 -5.24
C GLY A 180 -6.80 6.65 -6.16
N GLY A 181 -6.55 6.56 -7.47
CA GLY A 181 -6.83 7.63 -8.42
C GLY A 181 -5.95 8.87 -8.24
N ILE A 182 -4.78 8.70 -7.63
CA ILE A 182 -3.81 9.77 -7.38
C ILE A 182 -2.85 9.86 -8.57
N VAL A 183 -2.77 11.05 -9.17
CA VAL A 183 -1.99 11.35 -10.36
C VAL A 183 -0.60 11.84 -9.95
N ILE A 184 0.44 11.25 -10.50
CA ILE A 184 1.81 11.71 -10.26
C ILE A 184 2.07 12.96 -11.11
N SER A 185 2.55 14.01 -10.45
CA SER A 185 2.83 15.33 -11.03
C SER A 185 4.00 15.26 -12.03
N GLY A 186 3.95 16.07 -13.08
CA GLY A 186 5.02 16.14 -14.09
C GLY A 186 4.98 15.04 -15.16
N THR A 187 4.33 13.90 -14.91
CA THR A 187 4.23 12.73 -15.83
C THR A 187 3.79 13.06 -17.26
N GLY A 188 3.03 14.14 -17.46
CA GLY A 188 2.43 14.49 -18.76
C GLY A 188 1.36 13.49 -19.21
N GLY A 189 0.81 12.68 -18.28
CA GLY A 189 -0.12 11.59 -18.60
C GLY A 189 0.54 10.25 -18.93
N ARG A 190 1.87 10.12 -18.77
CA ARG A 190 2.57 8.82 -18.81
C ARG A 190 2.13 7.93 -17.62
N ASP A 191 2.01 6.62 -17.86
CA ASP A 191 1.83 5.64 -16.78
C ASP A 191 3.19 5.40 -16.09
N ALA A 192 3.39 6.07 -14.94
CA ALA A 192 4.63 6.00 -14.18
C ALA A 192 4.93 4.57 -13.66
N LEU A 193 3.91 3.75 -13.38
CA LEU A 193 4.11 2.35 -12.98
C LEU A 193 4.64 1.53 -14.16
N ALA A 194 4.12 1.73 -15.37
CA ALA A 194 4.65 1.09 -16.57
C ALA A 194 6.08 1.56 -16.89
N GLY A 195 6.37 2.84 -16.68
CA GLY A 195 7.72 3.41 -16.80
C GLY A 195 8.71 2.80 -15.82
N TYR A 196 8.32 2.67 -14.54
CA TYR A 196 9.13 2.04 -13.49
C TYR A 196 9.41 0.56 -13.77
N LEU A 197 8.41 -0.21 -14.19
CA LEU A 197 8.61 -1.62 -14.55
C LEU A 197 9.56 -1.79 -15.75
N ARG A 198 9.55 -0.85 -16.70
CA ARG A 198 10.56 -0.85 -17.78
C ARG A 198 11.95 -0.54 -17.25
N TYR A 199 12.11 0.47 -16.40
CA TYR A 199 13.38 0.81 -15.76
C TYR A 199 14.00 -0.39 -15.01
N LEU A 200 13.21 -1.09 -14.20
CA LEU A 200 13.66 -2.32 -13.54
C LEU A 200 14.04 -3.43 -14.53
N SER A 201 13.30 -3.57 -15.64
CA SER A 201 13.63 -4.54 -16.69
C SER A 201 14.92 -4.18 -17.43
N ASP A 202 15.20 -2.89 -17.63
CA ASP A 202 16.43 -2.40 -18.27
C ASP A 202 17.66 -2.60 -17.35
N LEU A 203 17.45 -2.59 -16.02
CA LEU A 203 18.43 -3.00 -14.99
C LEU A 203 18.57 -4.53 -14.82
N GLY A 204 17.74 -5.33 -15.50
CA GLY A 204 17.79 -6.80 -15.45
C GLY A 204 17.10 -7.46 -14.25
N VAL A 205 16.20 -6.77 -13.56
CA VAL A 205 15.40 -7.34 -12.45
C VAL A 205 14.41 -8.39 -12.97
N ASP A 206 14.38 -9.57 -12.35
CA ASP A 206 13.32 -10.56 -12.63
C ASP A 206 11.99 -10.13 -12.01
N LEU A 207 11.14 -9.51 -12.84
CA LEU A 207 9.78 -9.11 -12.48
C LEU A 207 8.80 -10.30 -12.40
N MET A 208 9.14 -11.48 -12.94
CA MET A 208 8.26 -12.65 -12.89
C MET A 208 8.29 -13.31 -11.51
N GLY A 209 9.47 -13.58 -10.95
CA GLY A 209 9.61 -14.25 -9.64
C GLY A 209 8.89 -13.55 -8.48
N HIS A 210 8.65 -12.23 -8.57
CA HIS A 210 7.94 -11.48 -7.54
C HIS A 210 6.40 -11.63 -7.59
N ARG A 211 5.80 -12.04 -8.73
CA ARG A 211 4.35 -12.28 -8.79
C ARG A 211 3.91 -13.45 -7.92
N ASP A 212 4.72 -14.50 -7.87
CA ASP A 212 4.35 -15.76 -7.22
C ASP A 212 4.38 -15.66 -5.69
N ALA A 213 5.16 -14.74 -5.13
CA ALA A 213 5.28 -14.52 -3.68
C ALA A 213 4.01 -13.94 -3.00
N ARG A 214 3.06 -13.39 -3.76
CA ARG A 214 1.80 -12.81 -3.23
C ARG A 214 0.52 -13.44 -3.77
N GLY A 215 0.61 -14.50 -4.57
CA GLY A 215 -0.55 -15.16 -5.19
C GLY A 215 -1.49 -15.92 -4.24
N SER A 216 -1.09 -16.18 -2.98
CA SER A 216 -1.78 -17.12 -2.08
C SER A 216 -2.67 -16.49 -1.00
N ALA A 217 -3.17 -15.26 -1.18
CA ALA A 217 -3.96 -14.55 -0.17
C ALA A 217 -5.21 -13.81 -0.70
N CYS A 218 -5.83 -14.30 -1.78
CA CYS A 218 -7.22 -13.97 -2.12
C CYS A 218 -7.81 -15.12 -2.94
N GLY A 219 -8.92 -15.71 -2.50
CA GLY A 219 -9.52 -16.84 -3.19
C GLY A 219 -10.18 -16.42 -4.51
N SER A 220 -9.83 -17.08 -5.61
CA SER A 220 -10.62 -17.00 -6.84
C SER A 220 -12.03 -17.51 -6.59
N VAL A 221 -13.00 -16.59 -6.56
CA VAL A 221 -14.43 -16.90 -6.69
C VAL A 221 -14.77 -17.13 -8.16
N ASP A 222 -14.24 -18.23 -8.70
CA ASP A 222 -14.80 -18.86 -9.90
C ASP A 222 -15.89 -19.86 -9.47
N GLY A 223 -16.99 -19.90 -10.22
CA GLY A 223 -18.30 -20.33 -9.70
C GLY A 223 -18.38 -21.78 -9.19
N GLY A 224 -18.75 -21.93 -7.91
CA GLY A 224 -19.22 -23.18 -7.32
C GLY A 224 -20.39 -22.90 -6.37
N GLY A 225 -21.59 -23.36 -6.72
CA GLY A 225 -22.82 -22.99 -6.01
C GLY A 225 -22.91 -23.53 -4.58
N CYS A 226 -23.36 -22.69 -3.65
CA CYS A 226 -23.66 -23.10 -2.27
C CYS A 226 -24.89 -24.02 -2.21
N GLY A 227 -24.67 -25.32 -2.37
CA GLY A 227 -25.66 -26.35 -2.07
C GLY A 227 -25.78 -26.54 -0.55
N CYS A 228 -26.80 -25.97 0.07
CA CYS A 228 -27.16 -26.27 1.46
C CYS A 228 -27.71 -27.70 1.57
N GLY A 229 -26.80 -28.68 1.70
CA GLY A 229 -27.14 -30.08 1.94
C GLY A 229 -27.41 -30.35 3.41
N SER A 230 -28.67 -30.59 3.78
CA SER A 230 -29.05 -30.99 5.13
C SER A 230 -28.66 -32.44 5.41
N GLY A 231 -27.92 -32.66 6.50
CA GLY A 231 -27.70 -33.96 7.13
C GLY A 231 -27.07 -33.76 8.51
N GLY A 232 -27.48 -34.45 9.57
CA GLY A 232 -28.39 -35.58 9.61
C GLY A 232 -27.82 -36.70 10.47
N CYS A 233 -27.66 -36.45 11.76
CA CYS A 233 -27.37 -37.49 12.75
C CYS A 233 -28.21 -37.24 14.00
N GLY A 234 -28.76 -38.31 14.57
CA GLY A 234 -29.48 -38.25 15.84
C GLY A 234 -29.27 -39.54 16.61
N SER A 235 -29.56 -39.52 17.91
CA SER A 235 -30.15 -40.63 18.68
C SER A 235 -30.19 -40.28 20.17
N HIS A 236 -31.41 -40.22 20.74
CA HIS A 236 -31.79 -40.49 22.15
C HIS A 236 -31.11 -39.63 23.27
N GLU A 237 -31.74 -39.33 24.41
CA GLU A 237 -32.97 -39.84 25.03
C GLU A 237 -33.67 -38.74 25.88
N GLU A 238 -34.94 -38.95 26.22
CA GLU A 238 -35.83 -38.02 26.96
C GLU A 238 -35.56 -37.98 28.51
N PRO A 239 -36.14 -37.08 29.35
CA PRO A 239 -37.51 -36.51 29.25
C PRO A 239 -37.75 -35.02 29.60
N ALA A 240 -38.94 -34.54 29.20
CA ALA A 240 -39.57 -33.28 29.61
C ALA A 240 -40.18 -33.34 31.05
N PRO A 241 -40.76 -32.26 31.65
CA PRO A 241 -41.87 -31.42 31.14
C PRO A 241 -41.61 -29.89 31.33
N SER A 242 -42.50 -28.90 31.09
CA SER A 242 -43.97 -28.87 31.02
C SER A 242 -44.56 -27.65 30.24
N ALA A 243 -45.75 -27.87 29.66
CA ALA A 243 -46.91 -26.97 29.45
C ALA A 243 -46.78 -25.45 29.19
N GLY A 244 -47.45 -24.96 28.11
CA GLY A 244 -47.94 -23.57 28.05
C GLY A 244 -48.50 -23.03 26.71
N GLY A 245 -49.83 -23.10 26.49
CA GLY A 245 -50.63 -22.23 25.58
C GLY A 245 -50.49 -22.47 24.05
N CYS A 246 -51.52 -22.88 23.30
CA CYS A 246 -52.78 -22.19 22.93
C CYS A 246 -52.61 -21.02 21.93
N GLY A 247 -53.14 -21.17 20.71
CA GLY A 247 -53.28 -20.06 19.74
C GLY A 247 -53.54 -20.52 18.30
N CYS A 248 -54.80 -20.81 17.95
CA CYS A 248 -55.21 -21.17 16.59
C CYS A 248 -55.54 -19.93 15.73
N GLY A 249 -55.26 -20.00 14.42
CA GLY A 249 -55.54 -18.93 13.46
C GLY A 249 -55.64 -19.46 12.03
N SER A 250 -56.87 -19.71 11.57
CA SER A 250 -57.16 -20.26 10.23
C SER A 250 -57.20 -19.16 9.16
N GLY A 251 -56.70 -19.46 7.96
CA GLY A 251 -56.90 -18.59 6.79
C GLY A 251 -56.41 -19.27 5.51
N GLY A 252 -57.34 -19.71 4.64
CA GLY A 252 -57.00 -20.46 3.43
C GLY A 252 -57.72 -19.96 2.19
N CYS A 253 -57.00 -20.04 1.06
CA CYS A 253 -57.48 -20.10 -0.33
C CYS A 253 -56.28 -20.55 -1.19
N GLY A 254 -56.38 -21.27 -2.29
CA GLY A 254 -57.54 -21.86 -2.99
C GLY A 254 -57.15 -22.14 -4.45
N SER A 255 -57.08 -23.43 -4.83
CA SER A 255 -56.89 -24.10 -6.15
C SER A 255 -56.77 -23.25 -7.44
N SER A 256 -55.88 -23.55 -8.40
CA SER A 256 -56.06 -24.59 -9.46
C SER A 256 -54.95 -24.45 -10.56
N ALA A 257 -54.66 -25.38 -11.48
CA ALA A 257 -54.98 -26.82 -11.63
C ALA A 257 -54.15 -27.51 -12.76
N GLU A 258 -53.88 -28.82 -12.57
CA GLU A 258 -53.81 -29.93 -13.56
C GLU A 258 -52.71 -30.07 -14.65
N ALA A 259 -52.42 -31.35 -14.94
CA ALA A 259 -51.45 -31.88 -15.92
C ALA A 259 -52.16 -32.49 -17.15
N PRO A 260 -51.45 -33.06 -18.16
CA PRO A 260 -51.00 -34.47 -18.11
C PRO A 260 -49.52 -34.64 -18.54
N ALA A 261 -48.70 -35.52 -17.96
CA ALA A 261 -48.72 -36.99 -17.98
C ALA A 261 -48.36 -37.63 -19.35
N GLU A 262 -47.15 -38.19 -19.46
CA GLU A 262 -46.89 -39.44 -20.19
C GLU A 262 -45.62 -40.13 -19.67
N SER A 263 -45.48 -41.44 -19.91
CA SER A 263 -44.60 -42.34 -19.14
C SER A 263 -43.81 -43.31 -20.03
N HIS A 264 -42.53 -43.53 -19.70
CA HIS A 264 -41.69 -44.71 -20.01
C HIS A 264 -40.44 -44.63 -19.10
N GLY A 265 -39.73 -45.67 -18.67
CA GLY A 265 -39.84 -47.12 -18.87
C GLY A 265 -38.47 -47.74 -18.50
N HIS A 266 -38.40 -48.70 -17.59
CA HIS A 266 -37.12 -49.24 -17.08
C HIS A 266 -36.37 -50.10 -18.11
N SER A 267 -35.04 -50.07 -18.08
CA SER A 267 -34.22 -51.22 -18.48
C SER A 267 -32.81 -51.21 -17.85
N HIS A 268 -32.35 -52.36 -17.37
CA HIS A 268 -30.95 -52.61 -16.98
C HIS A 268 -30.19 -53.23 -18.17
N GLY A 269 -28.90 -52.90 -18.34
CA GLY A 269 -28.09 -53.59 -19.36
C GLY A 269 -26.61 -53.18 -19.42
N GLY A 270 -25.75 -54.07 -18.89
CA GLY A 270 -24.34 -54.38 -19.21
C GLY A 270 -23.43 -53.45 -20.04
N GLY A 271 -22.19 -53.33 -19.56
CA GLY A 271 -21.04 -52.73 -20.26
C GLY A 271 -20.30 -51.73 -19.35
N GLY A 272 -19.05 -51.92 -18.92
CA GLY A 272 -18.04 -52.90 -19.34
C GLY A 272 -17.01 -52.26 -20.28
N CYS A 273 -16.12 -51.42 -19.74
CA CYS A 273 -14.91 -50.97 -20.43
C CYS A 273 -13.76 -50.74 -19.44
N CYS A 274 -12.57 -51.15 -19.86
CA CYS A 274 -11.36 -51.20 -19.05
C CYS A 274 -10.49 -49.96 -19.32
N GLY A 275 -9.63 -49.60 -18.37
CA GLY A 275 -8.62 -48.56 -18.57
C GLY A 275 -7.80 -48.32 -17.31
N GLY A 276 -6.71 -49.06 -17.16
CA GLY A 276 -5.70 -48.82 -16.11
C GLY A 276 -4.38 -48.35 -16.73
N HIS A 277 -3.60 -47.62 -15.93
CA HIS A 277 -2.15 -47.39 -16.01
C HIS A 277 -1.77 -46.81 -14.63
N ASP A 278 -0.97 -47.47 -13.79
CA ASP A 278 0.46 -47.82 -13.88
C ASP A 278 1.34 -46.75 -13.22
N GLU A 279 1.83 -47.07 -12.01
CA GLU A 279 3.04 -46.50 -11.43
C GLU A 279 4.28 -47.09 -12.12
N PRO A 280 5.41 -46.37 -12.14
CA PRO A 280 6.71 -47.02 -12.10
C PRO A 280 7.56 -46.58 -10.89
N LYS A 281 8.24 -47.56 -10.28
CA LYS A 281 9.34 -47.36 -9.32
C LYS A 281 10.65 -47.85 -9.91
N GLU A 282 11.72 -47.08 -9.68
CA GLU A 282 13.14 -47.49 -9.66
C GLU A 282 13.69 -48.00 -11.04
N GLU A 283 14.99 -47.97 -11.38
CA GLU A 283 16.24 -47.92 -10.60
C GLU A 283 17.36 -47.06 -11.25
N GLN A 284 18.31 -46.67 -10.40
CA GLN A 284 19.78 -46.54 -10.60
C GLN A 284 20.39 -45.99 -11.92
N GLY A 285 21.28 -45.00 -11.75
CA GLY A 285 22.29 -44.60 -12.74
C GLY A 285 23.24 -43.54 -12.19
N GLY A 286 24.37 -43.94 -11.60
CA GLY A 286 25.34 -43.02 -11.01
C GLY A 286 26.47 -42.62 -11.97
N CYS A 287 27.05 -41.43 -11.76
CA CYS A 287 28.41 -41.12 -12.21
C CYS A 287 29.05 -40.04 -11.33
N CYS A 288 30.30 -40.25 -10.94
CA CYS A 288 31.10 -39.29 -10.17
C CYS A 288 31.62 -38.17 -11.08
N GLY A 289 31.78 -36.97 -10.52
CA GLY A 289 32.41 -35.83 -11.22
C GLY A 289 32.51 -34.63 -10.29
N GLY A 290 33.56 -34.58 -9.47
CA GLY A 290 33.86 -33.41 -8.65
C GLY A 290 34.31 -32.24 -9.53
N HIS A 291 33.92 -31.02 -9.15
CA HIS A 291 34.46 -29.79 -9.71
C HIS A 291 35.36 -29.15 -8.66
N ASP A 292 36.66 -29.04 -8.98
CA ASP A 292 37.64 -28.31 -8.18
C ASP A 292 37.39 -26.79 -8.28
N GLU A 293 37.55 -26.11 -7.15
CA GLU A 293 37.67 -24.65 -7.07
C GLU A 293 39.05 -24.20 -7.56
N PRO A 294 39.16 -23.06 -8.29
CA PRO A 294 40.43 -22.36 -8.45
C PRO A 294 40.61 -21.30 -7.34
N GLU A 295 41.69 -21.44 -6.57
CA GLU A 295 42.15 -20.47 -5.55
C GLU A 295 42.60 -19.11 -6.14
N PRO A 296 42.68 -18.05 -5.32
CA PRO A 296 42.87 -16.67 -5.80
C PRO A 296 44.31 -16.34 -6.22
N VAL A 297 44.43 -15.46 -7.22
CA VAL A 297 45.71 -14.91 -7.68
C VAL A 297 46.12 -13.74 -6.79
N VAL A 298 47.33 -13.81 -6.22
CA VAL A 298 47.91 -12.75 -5.37
C VAL A 298 48.82 -11.83 -6.22
N GLU A 299 48.94 -10.58 -5.79
CA GLU A 299 49.70 -9.49 -6.45
C GLU A 299 51.18 -9.80 -6.74
N GLU A 300 51.71 -9.22 -7.81
CA GLU A 300 52.97 -8.45 -7.74
C GLU A 300 52.94 -7.23 -8.68
N ALA A 301 53.48 -6.12 -8.19
CA ALA A 301 53.92 -4.94 -8.93
C ALA A 301 55.19 -4.41 -8.23
N PRO A 302 55.94 -3.39 -8.72
CA PRO A 302 55.89 -2.70 -10.02
C PRO A 302 57.28 -2.62 -10.72
N ALA A 303 57.34 -2.29 -12.03
CA ALA A 303 58.60 -1.82 -12.64
C ALA A 303 58.43 -1.02 -13.95
N GLY A 304 59.24 0.05 -14.09
CA GLY A 304 59.77 0.52 -15.38
C GLY A 304 58.89 1.44 -16.24
N GLY A 305 59.24 2.72 -16.32
CA GLY A 305 58.56 3.70 -17.18
C GLY A 305 59.35 4.16 -18.41
N CYS A 306 58.62 4.70 -19.38
CA CYS A 306 58.96 5.70 -20.40
C CYS A 306 57.62 6.15 -21.01
N GLY A 307 57.36 7.39 -21.43
CA GLY A 307 58.24 8.50 -21.76
C GLY A 307 57.84 9.03 -23.14
N CYS A 308 57.65 10.36 -23.29
CA CYS A 308 57.10 11.07 -24.46
C CYS A 308 55.55 11.01 -24.60
N GLY A 309 54.82 12.08 -24.96
CA GLY A 309 55.21 13.49 -25.12
C GLY A 309 54.32 14.28 -26.11
N ALA A 310 54.08 15.57 -25.79
CA ALA A 310 53.62 16.68 -26.65
C ALA A 310 52.12 16.92 -26.96
N GLY A 311 51.62 18.09 -26.51
CA GLY A 311 50.65 18.96 -27.21
C GLY A 311 49.15 18.68 -27.02
N GLY A 312 48.26 19.65 -26.72
CA GLY A 312 48.46 21.05 -26.35
C GLY A 312 47.40 22.01 -26.92
N CYS A 313 46.73 22.78 -26.04
CA CYS A 313 46.03 24.06 -26.29
C CYS A 313 44.80 24.08 -27.24
N GLY A 314 43.69 24.68 -26.76
CA GLY A 314 42.52 24.96 -27.61
C GLY A 314 41.38 25.75 -26.97
N SER A 315 41.64 26.71 -26.07
CA SER A 315 40.58 27.56 -25.49
C SER A 315 40.34 28.84 -26.30
N LYS A 316 39.11 29.05 -26.77
CA LYS A 316 38.53 30.38 -27.03
C LYS A 316 37.01 30.29 -27.20
#